data_AF-A0A9E3S8V3-F1
#
_entry.id   AF-A0A9E3S8V3-F1
#
_cell.length_a   1.000
_cell.length_b   1.000
_cell.length_c   1.000
_cell.angle_alpha   90.00
_cell.angle_beta   90.00
_cell.angle_gamma   90.00
#
_symmetry.space_group_name_H-M   'P 1'
#
loop_
_entity.id
_entity.type
_entity.pdbx_description
1 polymer ?
#
loop_
_entity_poly.entity_id
_entity_poly.type
_entity_poly.pdbx_seq_one_letter_code
_entity_poly.pdbx_strand_id
1 'polypeptide(L)'
;MSEESPKETPEEQADTTFEHSRKEARRAQWALNSLVVLSALAGAFFFGYVLYTIQPFGGRDAEPVEIPTSSPGATLGMLSNEEGALLLVLSDIDEAPTYREQLSEVMRKDLGIDKPGRLYRLSVRGNGDADATFAPESFTLTDKQARAWPVKWLPEVAQADKATAVGKLRLAQSGQPFELATGEQRTLFVFVETGAELPPSAEDFGSGKVTLAGGGQIALEHTEVKVAGR
;
A
#
# COMPACT_ATOMS: atom_id res chain seq x y z
N MET A 1 55.13 -61.92 -32.24
CA MET A 1 54.71 -60.81 -33.11
C MET A 1 53.82 -59.93 -32.28
N SER A 2 54.31 -58.78 -31.85
CA SER A 2 53.50 -57.78 -31.15
C SER A 2 52.90 -56.87 -32.21
N GLU A 3 51.58 -56.87 -32.33
CA GLU A 3 50.86 -55.82 -33.07
C GLU A 3 50.82 -54.57 -32.18
N GLU A 4 51.38 -53.49 -32.68
CA GLU A 4 51.35 -52.16 -32.09
C GLU A 4 50.01 -51.52 -32.45
N SER A 5 49.11 -51.37 -31.47
CA SER A 5 47.88 -50.59 -31.66
C SER A 5 48.20 -49.10 -31.82
N PRO A 6 47.56 -48.39 -32.76
CA PRO A 6 47.91 -47.01 -33.06
C PRO A 6 47.56 -46.11 -31.88
N LYS A 7 48.53 -45.30 -31.44
CA LYS A 7 48.31 -44.19 -30.51
C LYS A 7 47.48 -43.13 -31.21
N GLU A 8 46.23 -42.95 -30.77
CA GLU A 8 45.42 -41.78 -31.12
C GLU A 8 46.21 -40.51 -30.77
N THR A 9 46.34 -39.62 -31.76
CA THR A 9 47.09 -38.38 -31.62
C THR A 9 46.38 -37.39 -30.70
N PRO A 10 47.11 -36.53 -29.96
CA PRO A 10 46.53 -35.59 -28.99
C PRO A 10 45.46 -34.64 -29.55
N GLU A 11 45.49 -34.38 -30.86
CA GLU A 11 44.49 -33.55 -31.55
C GLU A 11 43.10 -34.21 -31.60
N GLU A 12 43.02 -35.54 -31.72
CA GLU A 12 41.76 -36.31 -31.76
C GLU A 12 41.08 -36.38 -30.38
N GLN A 13 41.88 -36.41 -29.30
CA GLN A 13 41.38 -36.35 -27.92
C GLN A 13 40.90 -34.95 -27.51
N ALA A 14 41.53 -33.90 -28.05
CA ALA A 14 41.09 -32.53 -27.83
C ALA A 14 39.75 -32.24 -28.53
N ASP A 15 39.59 -32.71 -29.77
CA ASP A 15 38.38 -32.48 -30.57
C ASP A 15 37.15 -33.20 -29.99
N THR A 16 37.32 -34.42 -29.47
CA THR A 16 36.25 -35.17 -28.80
C THR A 16 35.81 -34.52 -27.48
N THR A 17 36.74 -33.90 -26.74
CA THR A 17 36.44 -33.19 -25.48
C THR A 17 35.73 -31.85 -25.73
N PHE A 18 36.07 -31.14 -26.81
CA PHE A 18 35.36 -29.93 -27.26
C PHE A 18 33.96 -30.23 -27.81
N GLU A 19 33.78 -31.33 -28.52
CA GLU A 19 32.46 -31.82 -28.98
C GLU A 19 31.55 -32.21 -27.80
N HIS A 20 32.10 -32.88 -26.77
CA HIS A 20 31.36 -33.28 -25.57
C HIS A 20 30.89 -32.06 -24.76
N SER A 21 31.79 -31.10 -24.52
CA SER A 21 31.48 -29.86 -23.79
C SER A 21 30.49 -28.95 -24.55
N ARG A 22 30.52 -28.91 -25.89
CA ARG A 22 29.48 -28.21 -26.69
C ARG A 22 28.10 -28.88 -26.59
N LYS A 23 28.05 -30.22 -26.55
CA LYS A 23 26.78 -30.96 -26.37
C LYS A 23 26.20 -30.72 -24.98
N GLU A 24 27.03 -30.66 -23.95
CA GLU A 24 26.61 -30.34 -22.57
C GLU A 24 26.18 -28.87 -22.44
N ALA A 25 26.91 -27.92 -23.02
CA ALA A 25 26.53 -26.51 -23.03
C ALA A 25 25.19 -26.27 -23.76
N ARG A 26 24.96 -26.96 -24.89
CA ARG A 26 23.65 -26.90 -25.58
C ARG A 26 22.54 -27.52 -24.73
N ARG A 27 22.78 -28.66 -24.06
CA ARG A 27 21.80 -29.26 -23.15
C ARG A 27 21.48 -28.36 -21.96
N ALA A 28 22.49 -27.70 -21.38
CA ALA A 28 22.32 -26.74 -20.31
C ALA A 28 21.53 -25.49 -20.76
N GLN A 29 21.78 -25.00 -21.98
CA GLN A 29 21.03 -23.88 -22.55
C GLN A 29 19.58 -24.25 -22.87
N TRP A 30 19.33 -25.47 -23.36
CA TRP A 30 17.97 -26.00 -23.51
C TRP A 30 17.26 -26.14 -22.16
N ALA A 31 17.94 -26.68 -21.14
CA ALA A 31 17.39 -26.82 -19.80
C ALA A 31 17.06 -25.44 -19.17
N LEU A 32 17.91 -24.44 -19.37
CA LEU A 32 17.69 -23.08 -18.88
C LEU A 32 16.48 -22.43 -19.57
N ASN A 33 16.38 -22.54 -20.90
CA ASN A 33 15.24 -22.02 -21.65
C ASN A 33 13.93 -22.72 -21.24
N SER A 34 13.96 -24.05 -21.06
CA SER A 34 12.81 -24.80 -20.55
C SER A 34 12.42 -24.38 -19.14
N LEU A 35 13.37 -24.10 -18.25
CA LEU A 35 13.10 -23.62 -16.91
C LEU A 35 12.41 -22.25 -16.93
N VAL A 36 12.87 -21.32 -17.78
CA VAL A 36 12.26 -19.99 -17.95
C VAL A 36 10.83 -20.10 -18.48
N VAL A 37 10.60 -20.95 -19.49
CA VAL A 37 9.26 -21.17 -20.04
C VAL A 37 8.33 -21.84 -19.02
N LEU A 38 8.81 -22.82 -18.26
CA LEU A 38 8.03 -23.49 -17.21
C LEU A 38 7.72 -22.55 -16.04
N SER A 39 8.63 -21.65 -15.67
CA SER A 39 8.37 -20.65 -14.63
C SER A 39 7.42 -19.55 -15.10
N ALA A 40 7.46 -19.16 -16.38
CA ALA A 40 6.46 -18.28 -16.96
C ALA A 40 5.06 -18.93 -17.00
N LEU A 41 4.97 -20.22 -17.34
CA LEU A 41 3.72 -20.98 -17.30
C LEU A 41 3.21 -21.13 -15.86
N ALA A 42 4.08 -21.45 -14.91
CA ALA A 42 3.71 -21.52 -13.48
C ALA A 42 3.20 -20.17 -12.96
N GLY A 43 3.84 -19.07 -13.37
CA GLY A 43 3.36 -17.71 -13.07
C GLY A 43 1.99 -17.42 -13.67
N ALA A 44 1.73 -17.81 -14.92
CA ALA A 44 0.43 -17.64 -15.56
C ALA A 44 -0.67 -18.50 -14.91
N PHE A 45 -0.35 -19.75 -14.53
CA PHE A 45 -1.27 -20.61 -13.77
C PHE A 45 -1.55 -20.07 -12.36
N PHE A 46 -0.54 -19.53 -11.67
CA PHE A 46 -0.72 -18.86 -10.39
C PHE A 46 -1.58 -17.61 -10.53
N PHE A 47 -1.35 -16.79 -11.57
CA PHE A 47 -2.15 -15.59 -11.83
C PHE A 47 -3.60 -15.94 -12.19
N GLY A 48 -3.81 -16.97 -13.00
CA GLY A 48 -5.13 -17.51 -13.32
C GLY A 48 -5.83 -18.12 -12.10
N TYR A 49 -5.09 -18.87 -11.26
CA TYR A 49 -5.61 -19.39 -10.00
C TYR A 49 -5.99 -18.28 -9.03
N VAL A 50 -5.15 -17.24 -8.90
CA VAL A 50 -5.43 -16.05 -8.08
C VAL A 50 -6.64 -15.30 -8.63
N LEU A 51 -6.75 -15.08 -9.93
CA LEU A 51 -7.93 -14.46 -10.55
C LEU A 51 -9.20 -15.33 -10.44
N TYR A 52 -9.07 -16.66 -10.37
CA TYR A 52 -10.20 -17.58 -10.20
C TYR A 52 -10.62 -17.75 -8.74
N THR A 53 -9.67 -17.71 -7.79
CA THR A 53 -9.95 -17.77 -6.33
C THR A 53 -10.33 -16.41 -5.75
N ILE A 54 -9.89 -15.31 -6.35
CA ILE A 54 -10.50 -14.00 -6.17
C ILE A 54 -11.82 -14.08 -6.94
N GLN A 55 -12.88 -14.56 -6.28
CA GLN A 55 -14.23 -14.42 -6.80
C GLN A 55 -14.46 -12.97 -7.27
N PRO A 56 -15.14 -12.74 -8.41
CA PRO A 56 -15.61 -11.41 -8.74
C PRO A 56 -16.37 -10.87 -7.53
N PHE A 57 -16.15 -9.59 -7.21
CA PHE A 57 -16.71 -8.81 -6.11
C PHE A 57 -18.26 -8.82 -6.05
N GLY A 58 -18.88 -9.98 -5.85
CA GLY A 58 -20.33 -10.15 -5.99
C GLY A 58 -20.81 -11.55 -5.63
N GLY A 59 -20.38 -12.09 -4.49
CA GLY A 59 -20.82 -13.42 -4.06
C GLY A 59 -20.53 -13.81 -2.61
N ARG A 60 -20.16 -12.87 -1.75
CA ARG A 60 -20.41 -13.02 -0.32
C ARG A 60 -21.57 -12.09 -0.03
N ASP A 61 -22.57 -12.61 0.69
CA ASP A 61 -23.60 -11.81 1.32
C ASP A 61 -22.92 -10.82 2.28
N ALA A 62 -22.33 -9.76 1.74
CA ALA A 62 -22.18 -8.52 2.45
C ALA A 62 -23.61 -8.11 2.79
N GLU A 63 -23.88 -7.84 4.06
CA GLU A 63 -25.14 -7.19 4.42
C GLU A 63 -25.38 -6.06 3.42
N PRO A 64 -26.57 -5.96 2.81
CA PRO A 64 -26.88 -4.90 1.89
C PRO A 64 -26.76 -3.59 2.65
N VAL A 65 -25.61 -2.94 2.50
CA VAL A 65 -25.39 -1.57 2.93
C VAL A 65 -26.23 -0.75 1.96
N GLU A 66 -27.44 -0.35 2.37
CA GLU A 66 -28.24 0.62 1.64
C GLU A 66 -27.42 1.90 1.56
N ILE A 67 -26.96 2.28 0.37
CA ILE A 67 -26.19 3.50 0.13
C ILE A 67 -27.20 4.60 -0.25
N PRO A 68 -27.54 5.53 0.65
CA PRO A 68 -28.17 6.76 0.22
C PRO A 68 -27.13 7.56 -0.55
N THR A 69 -27.15 7.45 -1.88
CA THR A 69 -26.44 8.39 -2.74
C THR A 69 -26.94 9.80 -2.40
N SER A 70 -26.01 10.68 -2.04
CA SER A 70 -26.19 12.11 -1.75
C SER A 70 -27.04 12.48 -0.52
N SER A 71 -26.34 12.83 0.58
CA SER A 71 -26.88 13.77 1.55
C SER A 71 -26.60 15.20 1.03
N PRO A 72 -27.62 16.01 0.72
CA PRO A 72 -27.42 17.37 0.23
C PRO A 72 -26.92 18.25 1.39
N GLY A 73 -25.68 18.75 1.29
CA GLY A 73 -25.16 19.80 2.17
C GLY A 73 -24.14 19.38 3.23
N ALA A 74 -23.42 18.25 3.05
CA ALA A 74 -22.29 17.93 3.92
C ALA A 74 -21.21 19.03 3.80
N THR A 75 -20.90 19.70 4.92
CA THR A 75 -19.70 20.53 5.03
C THR A 75 -18.56 19.57 5.27
N LEU A 76 -17.62 19.49 4.33
CA LEU A 76 -16.45 18.63 4.48
C LEU A 76 -15.39 19.41 5.24
N GLY A 77 -15.36 19.22 6.55
CA GLY A 77 -14.22 19.63 7.35
C GLY A 77 -13.07 18.65 7.12
N MET A 78 -11.97 19.17 6.59
CA MET A 78 -10.73 18.42 6.38
C MET A 78 -9.56 19.21 6.94
N LEU A 79 -8.49 18.53 7.30
CA LEU A 79 -7.23 19.21 7.60
C LEU A 79 -6.36 19.21 6.35
N SER A 80 -5.89 20.37 5.92
CA SER A 80 -4.98 20.49 4.77
C SER A 80 -3.90 21.54 5.00
N ASN A 81 -2.78 21.43 4.29
CA ASN A 81 -1.88 22.56 4.09
C ASN A 81 -2.14 23.18 2.71
N GLU A 82 -1.90 24.49 2.56
CA GLU A 82 -2.04 25.18 1.27
C GLU A 82 -0.71 25.35 0.53
N GLU A 83 0.41 25.21 1.23
CA GLU A 83 1.75 25.54 0.72
C GLU A 83 2.75 24.39 0.90
N GLY A 84 3.73 24.34 -0.01
CA GLY A 84 4.87 23.41 0.06
C GLY A 84 4.93 22.42 -1.11
N ALA A 85 6.01 21.64 -1.14
CA ALA A 85 6.25 20.63 -2.17
C ALA A 85 5.29 19.42 -2.06
N LEU A 86 4.70 19.21 -0.87
CA LEU A 86 3.71 18.18 -0.60
C LEU A 86 2.43 18.82 -0.08
N LEU A 87 1.30 18.46 -0.67
CA LEU A 87 -0.04 18.78 -0.21
C LEU A 87 -0.63 17.57 0.50
N LEU A 88 -1.01 17.74 1.75
CA LEU A 88 -1.61 16.72 2.60
C LEU A 88 -3.06 17.10 2.88
N VAL A 89 -3.96 16.12 2.81
CA VAL A 89 -5.37 16.28 3.15
C VAL A 89 -5.81 15.12 4.02
N LEU A 90 -6.19 15.39 5.26
CA LEU A 90 -6.80 14.41 6.16
C LEU A 90 -8.32 14.51 6.09
N SER A 91 -8.98 13.38 5.85
CA SER A 91 -10.43 13.24 5.80
C SER A 91 -10.88 11.98 6.53
N ASP A 92 -12.15 11.92 6.92
CA ASP A 92 -12.76 10.67 7.31
C ASP A 92 -12.79 9.68 6.14
N ILE A 93 -12.80 8.38 6.44
CA ILE A 93 -12.89 7.33 5.43
C ILE A 93 -14.23 7.34 4.67
N ASP A 94 -15.28 7.84 5.34
CA ASP A 94 -16.61 8.09 4.77
C ASP A 94 -17.21 9.34 5.44
N GLU A 95 -17.99 10.07 4.66
CA GLU A 95 -18.58 11.35 5.05
C GLU A 95 -19.85 11.17 5.87
N ALA A 96 -20.59 10.07 5.67
CA ALA A 96 -21.84 9.81 6.35
C ALA A 96 -21.60 9.29 7.78
N PRO A 97 -22.07 10.00 8.84
CA PRO A 97 -21.71 9.69 10.23
C PRO A 97 -22.00 8.24 10.66
N THR A 98 -23.14 7.68 10.24
CA THR A 98 -23.54 6.30 10.57
C THR A 98 -22.68 5.25 9.88
N TYR A 99 -22.23 5.52 8.65
CA TYR A 99 -21.43 4.57 7.87
C TYR A 99 -19.94 4.70 8.16
N ARG A 100 -19.48 5.89 8.54
CA ARG A 100 -18.10 6.16 8.91
C ARG A 100 -17.60 5.22 9.99
N GLU A 101 -18.37 5.03 11.07
CA GLU A 101 -17.94 4.15 12.16
C GLU A 101 -17.98 2.67 11.75
N GLN A 102 -19.02 2.26 11.02
CA GLN A 102 -19.16 0.90 10.53
C GLN A 102 -18.01 0.54 9.56
N LEU A 103 -17.73 1.41 8.60
CA LEU A 103 -16.64 1.21 7.64
C LEU A 103 -15.28 1.21 8.35
N SER A 104 -15.10 2.06 9.36
CA SER A 104 -13.87 2.11 10.16
C SER A 104 -13.67 0.78 10.86
N GLU A 105 -14.73 0.24 11.48
CA GLU A 105 -14.70 -1.06 12.13
C GLU A 105 -14.38 -2.20 11.15
N VAL A 106 -15.04 -2.24 9.99
CA VAL A 106 -14.78 -3.26 8.94
C VAL A 106 -13.33 -3.18 8.46
N MET A 107 -12.84 -1.99 8.12
CA MET A 107 -11.47 -1.80 7.63
C MET A 107 -10.42 -2.15 8.69
N ARG A 108 -10.68 -1.87 9.97
CA ARG A 108 -9.79 -2.30 11.06
C ARG A 108 -9.70 -3.81 11.17
N LYS A 109 -10.83 -4.52 11.06
CA LYS A 109 -10.86 -6.00 11.06
C LYS A 109 -10.05 -6.54 9.88
N ASP A 110 -10.21 -5.96 8.69
CA ASP A 110 -9.39 -6.32 7.52
C ASP A 110 -7.89 -6.14 7.74
N LEU A 111 -7.51 -5.13 8.51
CA LEU A 111 -6.12 -4.80 8.85
C LEU A 111 -5.60 -5.58 10.08
N GLY A 112 -6.44 -6.37 10.76
CA GLY A 112 -6.06 -7.04 12.01
C GLY A 112 -5.80 -6.08 13.18
N ILE A 113 -6.52 -4.95 13.23
CA ILE A 113 -6.43 -3.95 14.31
C ILE A 113 -7.52 -4.25 15.36
N ASP A 114 -7.10 -4.79 16.49
CA ASP A 114 -8.00 -5.20 17.58
C ASP A 114 -8.29 -4.04 18.57
N LYS A 115 -7.39 -3.06 18.67
CA LYS A 115 -7.49 -1.91 19.60
C LYS A 115 -8.61 -0.96 19.19
N PRO A 116 -9.48 -0.43 20.06
CA PRO A 116 -10.54 0.51 19.67
C PRO A 116 -9.98 1.85 19.16
N GLY A 117 -10.71 2.53 18.28
CA GLY A 117 -10.25 3.76 17.61
C GLY A 117 -10.83 3.96 16.21
N ARG A 118 -10.42 5.03 15.54
CA ARG A 118 -10.93 5.45 14.23
C ARG A 118 -9.84 5.49 13.16
N LEU A 119 -10.18 5.04 11.95
CA LEU A 119 -9.35 5.21 10.76
C LEU A 119 -9.69 6.51 10.04
N TYR A 120 -8.66 7.17 9.53
CA TYR A 120 -8.76 8.34 8.67
C TYR A 120 -7.99 8.09 7.37
N ARG A 121 -8.38 8.82 6.34
CA ARG A 121 -7.72 8.83 5.04
C ARG A 121 -6.83 10.05 4.94
N LEU A 122 -5.55 9.84 4.65
CA LEU A 122 -4.57 10.88 4.40
C LEU A 122 -4.16 10.84 2.92
N SER A 123 -4.57 11.84 2.15
CA SER A 123 -4.10 12.04 0.79
C SER A 123 -2.81 12.84 0.81
N VAL A 124 -1.77 12.38 0.13
CA VAL A 124 -0.49 13.06 -0.03
C VAL A 124 -0.26 13.29 -1.52
N ARG A 125 -0.06 14.53 -1.94
CA ARG A 125 0.10 14.92 -3.34
C ARG A 125 1.38 15.73 -3.54
N GLY A 126 2.12 15.45 -4.61
CA GLY A 126 3.22 16.29 -5.06
C GLY A 126 2.68 17.61 -5.63
N ASN A 127 3.05 18.74 -5.03
CA ASN A 127 2.55 20.08 -5.37
C ASN A 127 3.65 21.05 -5.84
N GLY A 128 4.92 20.64 -5.78
CA GLY A 128 6.05 21.45 -6.24
C GLY A 128 6.45 21.20 -7.69
N ASP A 129 7.45 21.96 -8.15
CA ASP A 129 8.05 21.83 -9.50
C ASP A 129 9.07 20.68 -9.61
N ALA A 130 9.28 19.94 -8.52
CA ALA A 130 10.20 18.82 -8.43
C ALA A 130 9.59 17.70 -7.59
N ASP A 131 10.12 16.49 -7.80
CA ASP A 131 9.76 15.32 -7.02
C ASP A 131 10.01 15.58 -5.53
N ALA A 132 9.07 15.12 -4.70
CA ALA A 132 9.09 15.36 -3.27
C ALA A 132 9.06 14.03 -2.51
N THR A 133 9.97 13.91 -1.53
CA THR A 133 10.01 12.74 -0.65
C THR A 133 9.09 12.94 0.55
N PHE A 134 8.17 12.01 0.76
CA PHE A 134 7.38 11.90 1.97
C PHE A 134 7.96 10.78 2.85
N ALA A 135 8.57 11.16 3.96
CA ALA A 135 9.14 10.24 4.95
C ALA A 135 8.63 10.61 6.35
N PRO A 136 7.44 10.17 6.76
CA PRO A 136 6.85 10.58 8.03
C PRO A 136 7.51 9.90 9.23
N GLU A 137 7.74 10.63 10.31
CA GLU A 137 8.25 10.12 11.58
C GLU A 137 7.16 10.13 12.66
N SER A 138 6.44 11.25 12.81
CA SER A 138 5.34 11.36 13.77
C SER A 138 4.21 12.19 13.22
N PHE A 139 3.00 11.93 13.70
CA PHE A 139 1.81 12.69 13.34
C PHE A 139 0.93 12.90 14.58
N THR A 140 0.56 14.14 14.84
CA THR A 140 -0.34 14.52 15.94
C THR A 140 -1.47 15.39 15.40
N LEU A 141 -2.69 15.12 15.85
CA LEU A 141 -3.87 15.94 15.60
C LEU A 141 -4.25 16.67 16.88
N THR A 142 -4.82 17.86 16.75
CA THR A 142 -5.35 18.64 17.86
C THR A 142 -6.79 18.97 17.59
N ASP A 143 -7.69 18.58 18.50
CA ASP A 143 -9.11 18.89 18.35
C ASP A 143 -9.44 20.35 18.68
N LYS A 144 -10.66 20.78 18.37
CA LYS A 144 -11.15 22.13 18.69
C LYS A 144 -11.16 22.45 20.20
N GLN A 145 -11.01 21.45 21.06
CA GLN A 145 -10.92 21.57 22.52
C GLN A 145 -9.45 21.57 23.00
N ALA A 146 -8.50 21.68 22.07
CA ALA A 146 -7.05 21.65 22.30
C ALA A 146 -6.52 20.32 22.86
N ARG A 147 -7.25 19.21 22.70
CA ARG A 147 -6.77 17.88 23.07
C ARG A 147 -5.89 17.32 21.96
N ALA A 148 -4.73 16.79 22.34
CA ALA A 148 -3.81 16.14 21.41
C ALA A 148 -4.19 14.66 21.21
N TRP A 149 -4.24 14.24 19.95
CA TRP A 149 -4.54 12.90 19.50
C TRP A 149 -3.33 12.36 18.72
N PRO A 150 -2.52 11.46 19.31
CA PRO A 150 -1.39 10.87 18.62
C PRO A 150 -1.90 9.93 17.52
N VAL A 151 -1.41 10.14 16.31
CA VAL A 151 -1.78 9.34 15.15
C VAL A 151 -0.76 8.21 14.99
N LYS A 152 -1.29 7.02 14.66
CA LYS A 152 -0.53 5.81 14.39
C LYS A 152 -0.59 5.46 12.93
N TRP A 153 0.56 5.19 12.33
CA TRP A 153 0.63 4.57 11.02
C TRP A 153 0.17 3.12 11.12
N LEU A 154 -0.49 2.60 10.09
CA LEU A 154 -1.04 1.23 10.16
C LEU A 154 -0.02 0.16 10.57
N PRO A 155 1.26 0.17 10.13
CA PRO A 155 2.22 -0.87 10.51
C PRO A 155 2.54 -0.87 12.00
N GLU A 156 2.27 0.23 12.73
CA GLU A 156 2.46 0.31 14.18
C GLU A 156 1.36 -0.41 14.97
N VAL A 157 0.17 -0.59 14.38
CA VAL A 157 -1.04 -1.02 15.10
C VAL A 157 -1.69 -2.27 14.51
N ALA A 158 -1.42 -2.56 13.25
CA ALA A 158 -1.97 -3.68 12.53
C ALA A 158 -1.16 -4.96 12.75
N GLN A 159 -1.85 -6.10 12.72
CA GLN A 159 -1.25 -7.42 12.81
C GLN A 159 -1.25 -8.05 11.41
N ALA A 160 -0.12 -7.97 10.71
CA ALA A 160 -0.01 -8.40 9.31
C ALA A 160 -0.33 -9.89 9.12
N ASP A 161 -0.10 -10.73 10.12
CA ASP A 161 -0.47 -12.15 10.15
C ASP A 161 -1.98 -12.37 10.23
N LYS A 162 -2.71 -11.47 10.91
CA LYS A 162 -4.17 -11.49 11.02
C LYS A 162 -4.87 -10.71 9.91
N ALA A 163 -4.16 -9.86 9.18
CA ALA A 163 -4.73 -9.06 8.11
C ALA A 163 -5.17 -9.92 6.90
N THR A 164 -6.28 -9.52 6.28
CA THR A 164 -6.75 -10.11 5.01
C THR A 164 -5.78 -9.78 3.87
N ALA A 165 -5.95 -10.40 2.70
CA ALA A 165 -5.11 -10.06 1.53
C ALA A 165 -5.18 -8.56 1.17
N VAL A 166 -6.38 -7.98 1.22
CA VAL A 166 -6.59 -6.54 0.99
C VAL A 166 -5.96 -5.72 2.12
N GLY A 167 -6.09 -6.15 3.38
CA GLY A 167 -5.41 -5.53 4.51
C GLY A 167 -3.89 -5.48 4.33
N LYS A 168 -3.27 -6.60 3.96
CA LYS A 168 -1.81 -6.71 3.71
C LYS A 168 -1.33 -5.74 2.63
N LEU A 169 -2.09 -5.58 1.54
CA LEU A 169 -1.77 -4.60 0.49
C LEU A 169 -1.79 -3.17 1.03
N ARG A 170 -2.81 -2.80 1.82
CA ARG A 170 -2.90 -1.47 2.46
C ARG A 170 -1.76 -1.23 3.45
N LEU A 171 -1.37 -2.25 4.22
CA LEU A 171 -0.25 -2.16 5.15
C LEU A 171 1.07 -1.89 4.43
N ALA A 172 1.33 -2.60 3.33
CA ALA A 172 2.53 -2.41 2.52
C ALA A 172 2.67 -1.00 1.95
N GLN A 173 1.55 -0.29 1.76
CA GLN A 173 1.50 1.07 1.23
C GLN A 173 1.58 2.15 2.32
N SER A 174 1.57 1.78 3.60
CA SER A 174 1.38 2.73 4.70
C SER A 174 2.64 2.97 5.52
N GLY A 175 2.88 4.22 5.93
CA GLY A 175 3.92 4.59 6.90
C GLY A 175 5.37 4.41 6.44
N GLN A 176 5.60 3.98 5.20
CA GLN A 176 6.95 3.86 4.63
C GLN A 176 7.33 5.12 3.85
N PRO A 177 8.62 5.48 3.80
CA PRO A 177 9.08 6.56 2.93
C PRO A 177 8.78 6.29 1.46
N PHE A 178 8.39 7.32 0.72
CA PHE A 178 8.26 7.26 -0.73
C PHE A 178 8.47 8.61 -1.39
N GLU A 179 8.72 8.58 -2.70
CA GLU A 179 8.78 9.76 -3.57
C GLU A 179 7.47 9.93 -4.33
N LEU A 180 7.08 11.18 -4.54
CA LEU A 180 5.94 11.60 -5.37
C LEU A 180 6.44 12.54 -6.45
N ALA A 181 6.08 12.25 -7.69
CA ALA A 181 6.25 13.19 -8.78
C ALA A 181 5.25 14.36 -8.68
N THR A 182 5.54 15.48 -9.36
CA THR A 182 4.60 16.61 -9.46
C THR A 182 3.24 16.15 -9.97
N GLY A 183 2.19 16.44 -9.21
CA GLY A 183 0.82 16.05 -9.53
C GLY A 183 0.44 14.60 -9.17
N GLU A 184 1.41 13.73 -8.82
CA GLU A 184 1.12 12.40 -8.29
C GLU A 184 0.43 12.50 -6.93
N GLN A 185 -0.56 11.65 -6.69
CA GLN A 185 -1.24 11.54 -5.41
C GLN A 185 -1.19 10.10 -4.92
N ARG A 186 -0.93 9.93 -3.62
CA ARG A 186 -1.06 8.67 -2.90
C ARG A 186 -2.02 8.81 -1.74
N THR A 187 -2.80 7.77 -1.52
CA THR A 187 -3.76 7.68 -0.41
C THR A 187 -3.22 6.72 0.63
N LEU A 188 -3.06 7.22 1.85
CA LEU A 188 -2.65 6.47 3.03
C LEU A 188 -3.84 6.37 3.98
N PHE A 189 -3.77 5.41 4.91
CA PHE A 189 -4.68 5.37 6.05
C PHE A 189 -3.88 5.51 7.34
N VAL A 190 -4.47 6.21 8.29
CA VAL A 190 -3.89 6.45 9.61
C VAL A 190 -4.92 6.13 10.68
N PHE A 191 -4.45 5.78 11.86
CA PHE A 191 -5.29 5.31 12.96
C PHE A 191 -5.12 6.17 14.20
N VAL A 192 -6.22 6.58 14.82
CA VAL A 192 -6.21 7.17 16.15
C VAL A 192 -6.80 6.16 17.11
N GLU A 193 -5.97 5.66 18.02
CA GLU A 193 -6.39 4.75 19.07
C GLU A 193 -7.22 5.50 20.12
N THR A 194 -8.21 4.82 20.70
CA THR A 194 -8.92 5.34 21.87
C THR A 194 -8.90 4.34 23.02
N GLY A 195 -9.10 4.86 24.23
CA GLY A 195 -9.55 4.09 25.39
C GLY A 195 -11.08 4.11 25.51
N ALA A 196 -11.63 5.21 26.03
CA ALA A 196 -13.04 5.31 26.42
C ALA A 196 -13.91 6.19 25.51
N GLU A 197 -13.31 7.17 24.81
CA GLU A 197 -14.04 8.14 23.98
C GLU A 197 -13.65 8.02 22.52
N LEU A 198 -14.61 7.81 21.64
CA LEU A 198 -14.34 7.68 20.21
C LEU A 198 -13.59 8.93 19.69
N PRO A 199 -12.51 8.77 18.91
CA PRO A 199 -11.80 9.91 18.34
C PRO A 199 -12.75 10.78 17.52
N PRO A 200 -12.54 12.12 17.50
CA PRO A 200 -13.44 13.04 16.81
C PRO A 200 -13.44 12.83 15.29
N SER A 201 -14.42 13.38 14.60
CA SER A 201 -14.43 13.40 13.13
C SER A 201 -13.29 14.25 12.58
N ALA A 202 -12.95 14.09 11.30
CA ALA A 202 -11.94 14.91 10.66
C ALA A 202 -12.27 16.42 10.76
N GLU A 203 -13.56 16.76 10.65
CA GLU A 203 -14.08 18.12 10.77
C GLU A 203 -13.98 18.73 12.17
N ASP A 204 -13.83 17.91 13.21
CA ASP A 204 -13.73 18.36 14.60
C ASP A 204 -12.28 18.57 15.05
N PHE A 205 -11.31 18.27 14.19
CA PHE A 205 -9.93 18.69 14.40
C PHE A 205 -9.74 20.17 14.03
N GLY A 206 -9.02 20.88 14.88
CA GLY A 206 -8.62 22.27 14.63
C GLY A 206 -7.29 22.37 13.89
N SER A 207 -6.37 21.43 14.11
CA SER A 207 -5.07 21.40 13.44
C SER A 207 -4.43 20.01 13.46
N GLY A 208 -3.39 19.85 12.64
CA GLY A 208 -2.54 18.67 12.62
C GLY A 208 -1.08 19.04 12.37
N LYS A 209 -0.17 18.13 12.74
CA LYS A 209 1.26 18.30 12.48
C LYS A 209 1.91 16.97 12.14
N VAL A 210 2.46 16.87 10.94
CA VAL A 210 3.31 15.76 10.51
C VAL A 210 4.77 16.18 10.61
N THR A 211 5.58 15.42 11.35
CA THR A 211 7.03 15.58 11.38
C THR A 211 7.64 14.59 10.40
N LEU A 212 8.51 15.06 9.52
CA LEU A 212 9.23 14.26 8.54
C LEU A 212 10.61 13.88 9.07
N ALA A 213 11.15 12.77 8.55
CA ALA A 213 12.52 12.36 8.78
C ALA A 213 13.48 13.49 8.32
N GLY A 214 14.35 13.94 9.23
CA GLY A 214 15.19 15.12 9.03
C GLY A 214 14.65 16.41 9.67
N GLY A 215 13.52 16.34 10.38
CA GLY A 215 13.01 17.43 11.22
C GLY A 215 12.09 18.43 10.53
N GLY A 216 11.83 18.27 9.23
CA GLY A 216 10.82 19.05 8.52
C GLY A 216 9.43 18.87 9.13
N GLN A 217 8.61 19.93 9.13
CA GLN A 217 7.25 19.87 9.67
C GLN A 217 6.25 20.35 8.63
N ILE A 218 5.15 19.61 8.49
CA ILE A 218 3.99 20.00 7.70
C ILE A 218 2.85 20.25 8.69
N ALA A 219 2.43 21.51 8.80
CA ALA A 219 1.25 21.89 9.56
C ALA A 219 0.01 21.68 8.70
N LEU A 220 -1.03 21.08 9.26
CA LEU A 220 -2.34 20.96 8.65
C LEU A 220 -3.31 21.87 9.38
N GLU A 221 -4.08 22.64 8.62
CA GLU A 221 -5.05 23.58 9.13
C GLU A 221 -6.46 23.14 8.74
N HIS A 222 -7.44 23.53 9.56
CA HIS A 222 -8.82 23.21 9.29
C HIS A 222 -9.35 24.01 8.10
N THR A 223 -9.80 23.28 7.08
CA THR A 223 -10.40 23.84 5.87
C THR A 223 -11.82 23.29 5.74
N GLU A 224 -12.79 24.20 5.63
CA GLU A 224 -14.18 23.85 5.33
C GLU A 224 -14.41 23.94 3.82
N VAL A 225 -14.70 22.80 3.19
CA VAL A 225 -15.19 22.78 1.80
C VAL A 225 -16.69 22.60 1.81
N LYS A 226 -17.41 23.65 1.43
CA LYS A 226 -18.86 23.56 1.18
C LYS A 226 -19.07 22.90 -0.18
N VAL A 227 -19.54 21.67 -0.18
CA VAL A 227 -20.00 21.03 -1.43
C VAL A 227 -21.32 21.70 -1.79
N ALA A 228 -21.32 22.50 -2.86
CA ALA A 228 -22.54 23.07 -3.39
C ALA A 228 -23.45 21.92 -3.84
N GLY A 229 -24.58 21.74 -3.14
CA GLY A 229 -25.62 20.80 -3.56
C GLY A 229 -26.06 21.13 -4.98
N ARG A 230 -26.07 20.12 -5.85
CA ARG A 230 -26.70 20.22 -7.17
C ARG A 230 -28.21 20.19 -7.04
#